data_AF-F3UU31-F1
#
_entry.id   AF-F3UU31-F1
#
_cell.length_a   1.000
_cell.length_b   1.000
_cell.length_c   1.000
_cell.angle_alpha   90.00
_cell.angle_beta   90.00
_cell.angle_gamma   90.00
#
_symmetry.space_group_name_H-M   'P 1'
#
loop_
_entity.id
_entity.type
_entity.pdbx_description
1 polymer ?
#
loop_
_entity_poly.entity_id
_entity_poly.type
_entity_poly.pdbx_seq_one_letter_code
_entity_poly.pdbx_strand_id
1 'polypeptide(L)'
;MPVDIKLVLSDQEQLIYHSLNMVNLAGQIVTKIQSVRSNLPNLSSEGAFHDFIGKGDSNGGLSRYHLKAQEFETICEVLYRHSKNTYDTMIDMDKVLATSIANLVLNDPTAKAEDKEAIKRDPKGSIDQIKRNYQEYRKSLEGGAQK
;
A
#
# COMPACT_ATOMS: atom_id res chain seq x y z
N MET A 1 15.60 -10.55 -14.99
CA MET A 1 14.94 -11.18 -13.81
C MET A 1 14.54 -10.05 -12.88
N PRO A 2 13.27 -9.93 -12.45
CA PRO A 2 12.88 -8.90 -11.49
C PRO A 2 13.68 -9.09 -10.19
N VAL A 3 14.26 -8.00 -9.68
CA VAL A 3 15.04 -8.03 -8.43
C VAL A 3 14.07 -8.17 -7.27
N ASP A 4 14.19 -9.27 -6.52
CA ASP A 4 13.33 -9.54 -5.38
C ASP A 4 13.91 -8.89 -4.11
N ILE A 5 13.75 -7.57 -4.01
CA ILE A 5 14.34 -6.75 -2.94
C ILE A 5 13.95 -7.22 -1.54
N LYS A 6 12.81 -7.92 -1.41
CA LYS A 6 12.35 -8.48 -0.14
C LYS A 6 13.31 -9.53 0.45
N LEU A 7 14.23 -10.10 -0.34
CA LEU A 7 15.28 -11.00 0.15
C LEU A 7 16.27 -10.32 1.11
N VAL A 8 16.22 -8.99 1.24
CA VAL A 8 17.01 -8.25 2.23
C VAL A 8 16.38 -8.31 3.63
N LEU A 9 15.11 -8.68 3.74
CA LEU A 9 14.34 -8.75 4.98
C LEU A 9 14.42 -10.14 5.64
N SER A 10 14.38 -10.19 6.97
CA SER A 10 14.13 -11.43 7.72
C SER A 10 12.72 -11.96 7.49
N ASP A 11 12.42 -13.20 7.89
CA ASP A 11 11.08 -13.78 7.68
C ASP A 11 9.97 -12.98 8.39
N GLN A 12 10.22 -12.51 9.62
CA GLN A 12 9.28 -11.64 10.34
C GLN A 12 9.10 -10.29 9.66
N GLU A 13 10.20 -9.69 9.16
CA GLU A 13 10.16 -8.44 8.40
C GLU A 13 9.41 -8.61 7.06
N GLN A 14 9.59 -9.75 6.37
CA GLN A 14 8.87 -10.08 5.15
C GLN A 14 7.38 -10.25 5.39
N LEU A 15 6.97 -10.90 6.49
CA LEU A 15 5.56 -11.02 6.86
C LEU A 15 4.93 -9.63 7.01
N ILE A 16 5.58 -8.74 7.76
CA ILE A 16 5.07 -7.38 8.00
C ILE A 16 5.03 -6.58 6.70
N TYR A 17 6.08 -6.68 5.88
CA TYR A 17 6.14 -6.07 4.55
C TYR A 17 4.96 -6.51 3.67
N HIS A 18 4.67 -7.81 3.62
CA HIS A 18 3.57 -8.35 2.83
C HIS A 18 2.21 -7.92 3.38
N SER A 19 2.02 -7.95 4.70
CA SER A 19 0.79 -7.46 5.33
C SER A 19 0.56 -5.97 5.06
N LEU A 20 1.62 -5.14 5.10
CA LEU A 20 1.54 -3.72 4.72
C LEU A 20 1.15 -3.56 3.24
N ASN A 21 1.73 -4.36 2.36
CA ASN A 21 1.38 -4.32 0.94
C ASN A 21 -0.08 -4.73 0.68
N MET A 22 -0.59 -5.72 1.43
CA MET A 22 -2.01 -6.09 1.37
C MET A 22 -2.93 -4.94 1.77
N VAL A 23 -2.60 -4.19 2.82
CA VAL A 23 -3.35 -2.97 3.22
C VAL A 23 -3.40 -1.97 2.06
N ASN A 24 -2.24 -1.66 1.47
CA ASN A 24 -2.16 -0.72 0.36
C ASN A 24 -2.97 -1.16 -0.87
N LEU A 25 -2.91 -2.44 -1.23
CA LEU A 25 -3.67 -3.00 -2.34
C LEU A 25 -5.18 -3.02 -2.06
N ALA A 26 -5.58 -3.35 -0.83
CA ALA A 26 -6.98 -3.32 -0.42
C ALA A 26 -7.56 -1.89 -0.51
N GLY A 27 -6.83 -0.87 -0.02
CA GLY A 27 -7.23 0.53 -0.15
C GLY A 27 -7.36 1.00 -1.62
N GLN A 28 -6.48 0.51 -2.51
CA GLN A 28 -6.63 0.76 -3.95
C GLN A 28 -7.89 0.12 -4.54
N ILE A 29 -8.24 -1.10 -4.10
CA ILE A 29 -9.47 -1.77 -4.52
C ILE A 29 -10.69 -0.97 -4.07
N VAL A 30 -10.72 -0.54 -2.80
CA VAL A 30 -11.79 0.30 -2.24
C VAL A 30 -11.96 1.57 -3.08
N THR A 31 -10.87 2.27 -3.38
CA THR A 31 -10.85 3.50 -4.18
C THR A 31 -11.36 3.25 -5.60
N LYS A 32 -10.93 2.18 -6.26
CA LYS A 32 -11.38 1.83 -7.61
C LYS A 32 -12.87 1.52 -7.65
N ILE A 33 -13.36 0.71 -6.70
CA ILE A 33 -14.80 0.39 -6.61
C ILE A 33 -15.62 1.66 -6.32
N GLN A 34 -15.12 2.54 -5.45
CA GLN A 34 -15.78 3.83 -5.19
C GLN A 34 -15.89 4.70 -6.44
N SER A 35 -14.81 4.76 -7.24
CA SER A 35 -14.81 5.47 -8.52
C SER A 35 -15.83 4.88 -9.49
N VAL A 36 -15.87 3.56 -9.65
CA VAL A 36 -16.87 2.89 -10.49
C VAL A 36 -18.28 3.18 -9.98
N ARG A 37 -18.54 3.08 -8.67
CA ARG A 37 -19.84 3.39 -8.07
C ARG A 37 -20.28 4.82 -8.33
N SER A 38 -19.35 5.77 -8.35
CA SER A 38 -19.67 7.19 -8.55
C SER A 38 -19.87 7.55 -10.02
N ASN A 39 -19.21 6.83 -10.95
CA ASN A 39 -19.18 7.18 -12.36
C ASN A 39 -20.12 6.33 -13.23
N LEU A 40 -20.28 5.03 -12.94
CA LEU A 40 -21.05 4.12 -13.78
C LEU A 40 -22.54 4.50 -13.88
N PRO A 41 -23.22 4.90 -12.79
CA PRO A 41 -24.62 5.35 -12.88
C PRO A 41 -24.81 6.61 -13.73
N ASN A 42 -23.76 7.41 -13.96
CA ASN A 42 -23.84 8.61 -14.80
C ASN A 42 -23.74 8.29 -16.31
N LEU A 43 -23.43 7.04 -16.67
CA LEU A 43 -23.44 6.62 -18.08
C LEU A 43 -24.86 6.46 -18.65
N SER A 44 -25.86 6.26 -17.78
CA SER A 44 -27.28 6.24 -18.15
C SER A 44 -28.10 6.81 -17.00
N SER A 45 -28.84 7.90 -17.26
CA SER A 45 -29.66 8.57 -16.24
C SER A 45 -30.94 7.80 -15.87
N GLU A 46 -31.36 6.85 -16.71
CA GLU A 46 -32.60 6.08 -16.55
C GLU A 46 -32.44 4.63 -17.05
N GLY A 47 -33.47 3.81 -16.80
CA GLY A 47 -33.61 2.47 -17.36
C GLY A 47 -33.00 1.34 -16.52
N ALA A 48 -33.24 0.10 -16.97
CA ALA A 48 -32.87 -1.11 -16.24
C ALA A 48 -31.38 -1.19 -15.86
N PHE A 49 -30.49 -0.61 -16.67
CA PHE A 49 -29.06 -0.52 -16.36
C PHE A 49 -28.79 0.41 -15.16
N HIS A 50 -29.39 1.61 -15.17
CA HIS A 50 -29.27 2.56 -14.07
C HIS A 50 -29.83 1.99 -12.77
N ASP A 51 -31.01 1.38 -12.83
CA ASP A 51 -31.66 0.79 -11.66
C ASP A 51 -30.91 -0.45 -11.15
N PHE A 52 -30.36 -1.29 -12.03
CA PHE A 52 -29.55 -2.46 -11.62
C PHE A 52 -28.25 -2.05 -10.92
N ILE A 53 -27.54 -1.06 -11.45
CA ILE A 53 -26.23 -0.61 -10.94
C ILE A 53 -26.38 0.30 -9.72
N GLY A 54 -27.34 1.24 -9.77
CA GLY A 54 -27.52 2.30 -8.77
C GLY A 54 -28.53 1.97 -7.67
N LYS A 55 -29.52 1.12 -7.94
CA LYS A 55 -30.67 0.85 -7.03
C LYS A 55 -31.00 -0.64 -6.86
N GLY A 56 -30.10 -1.55 -7.21
CA GLY A 56 -30.38 -3.00 -7.22
C GLY A 56 -30.71 -3.57 -5.84
N ASP A 57 -31.97 -3.46 -5.42
CA ASP A 57 -32.51 -3.90 -4.12
C ASP A 57 -32.46 -5.42 -3.94
N SER A 58 -32.32 -6.20 -5.01
CA SER A 58 -32.25 -7.66 -4.96
C SER A 58 -30.86 -8.23 -4.65
N ASN A 59 -29.79 -7.44 -4.79
CA ASN A 59 -28.39 -7.90 -4.53
C ASN A 59 -27.48 -6.86 -3.85
N GLY A 60 -27.97 -5.65 -3.54
CA GLY A 60 -27.19 -4.57 -2.90
C GLY A 60 -26.21 -3.84 -3.83
N GLY A 61 -26.27 -4.10 -5.14
CA GLY A 61 -25.54 -3.40 -6.21
C GLY A 61 -24.03 -3.22 -5.98
N LEU A 62 -23.46 -2.18 -6.59
CA LEU A 62 -22.05 -1.80 -6.39
C LEU A 62 -21.72 -1.39 -4.95
N SER A 63 -22.72 -0.97 -4.17
CA SER A 63 -22.56 -0.61 -2.76
C SER A 63 -22.15 -1.79 -1.88
N ARG A 64 -22.68 -3.00 -2.14
CA ARG A 64 -22.27 -4.21 -1.41
C ARG A 64 -20.81 -4.58 -1.69
N TYR A 65 -20.36 -4.44 -2.94
CA TYR A 65 -18.95 -4.66 -3.29
C TYR A 65 -18.03 -3.64 -2.63
N HIS A 66 -18.44 -2.38 -2.57
CA HIS A 66 -17.68 -1.34 -1.87
C HIS A 66 -17.56 -1.67 -0.38
N LEU A 67 -18.67 -2.04 0.28
CA LEU A 67 -18.65 -2.45 1.69
C LEU A 67 -17.73 -3.65 1.93
N LYS A 68 -17.79 -4.68 1.09
CA LYS A 68 -16.92 -5.86 1.20
C LYS A 68 -15.44 -5.54 1.00
N ALA A 69 -15.13 -4.59 0.13
CA ALA A 69 -13.75 -4.11 -0.03
C ALA A 69 -13.26 -3.36 1.22
N GLN A 70 -14.10 -2.54 1.86
CA GLN A 70 -13.77 -1.85 3.11
C GLN A 70 -13.56 -2.83 4.27
N GLU A 71 -14.41 -3.86 4.38
CA GLU A 71 -14.23 -4.94 5.36
C GLU A 71 -12.90 -5.67 5.12
N PHE A 72 -12.56 -5.98 3.86
CA PHE A 72 -11.30 -6.64 3.52
C PHE A 72 -10.07 -5.76 3.84
N GLU A 73 -10.13 -4.46 3.53
CA GLU A 73 -9.10 -3.48 3.93
C GLU A 73 -8.91 -3.47 5.44
N THR A 74 -10.01 -3.47 6.21
CA THR A 74 -9.97 -3.52 7.67
C THR A 74 -9.29 -4.79 8.18
N ILE A 75 -9.61 -5.95 7.61
CA ILE A 75 -8.96 -7.22 7.97
C ILE A 75 -7.46 -7.20 7.67
N CYS A 76 -7.06 -6.65 6.52
CA CYS A 76 -5.65 -6.49 6.17
C CYS A 76 -4.92 -5.58 7.18
N GLU A 77 -5.57 -4.50 7.62
CA GLU A 77 -4.99 -3.59 8.60
C GLU A 77 -4.85 -4.23 9.98
N VAL A 78 -5.86 -4.97 10.42
CA VAL A 78 -5.80 -5.75 11.67
C VAL A 78 -4.68 -6.77 11.61
N LEU A 79 -4.52 -7.50 10.50
CA LEU A 79 -3.43 -8.46 10.31
C LEU A 79 -2.07 -7.78 10.40
N TYR A 80 -1.89 -6.67 9.67
CA TYR A 80 -0.64 -5.90 9.70
C TYR A 80 -0.29 -5.40 11.11
N ARG A 81 -1.24 -4.78 11.80
CA ARG A 81 -1.05 -4.29 13.18
C ARG A 81 -0.75 -5.44 14.14
N HIS A 82 -1.45 -6.56 14.01
CA HIS A 82 -1.22 -7.74 14.84
C HIS A 82 0.18 -8.29 14.62
N SER A 83 0.59 -8.55 13.37
CA SER A 83 1.94 -9.03 13.04
C SER A 83 3.03 -8.08 13.53
N LYS A 84 2.85 -6.76 13.34
CA LYS A 84 3.78 -5.76 13.84
C LYS A 84 3.91 -5.82 15.35
N ASN A 85 2.79 -5.82 16.08
CA ASN A 85 2.82 -5.82 17.55
C ASN A 85 3.41 -7.12 18.12
N THR A 86 3.17 -8.25 17.48
CA THR A 86 3.73 -9.55 17.89
C THR A 86 5.25 -9.59 17.76
N TYR A 87 5.81 -8.94 16.74
CA TYR A 87 7.25 -8.98 16.44
C TYR A 87 7.98 -7.66 16.70
N ASP A 88 7.38 -6.71 17.43
CA ASP A 88 7.86 -5.32 17.53
C ASP A 88 9.32 -5.19 18.02
N THR A 89 9.79 -6.12 18.84
CA THR A 89 11.19 -6.18 19.34
C THR A 89 12.14 -7.00 18.47
N MET A 90 11.62 -7.69 17.45
CA MET A 90 12.35 -8.62 16.59
C MET A 90 12.58 -8.08 15.17
N ILE A 91 12.10 -6.87 14.88
CA ILE A 91 12.07 -6.30 13.53
C ILE A 91 12.72 -4.93 13.49
N ASP A 92 13.27 -4.59 12.33
CA ASP A 92 13.62 -3.22 11.98
C ASP A 92 12.51 -2.62 11.10
N MET A 93 11.57 -1.90 11.71
CA MET A 93 10.44 -1.32 10.97
C MET A 93 10.90 -0.29 9.93
N ASP A 94 11.96 0.47 10.22
CA ASP A 94 12.48 1.46 9.26
C ASP A 94 13.03 0.75 8.01
N LYS A 95 13.65 -0.41 8.17
CA LYS A 95 14.12 -1.26 7.06
C LYS A 95 12.96 -1.83 6.24
N VAL A 96 11.88 -2.27 6.89
CA VAL A 96 10.65 -2.72 6.23
C VAL A 96 10.04 -1.60 5.38
N LEU A 97 9.93 -0.39 5.94
CA LEU A 97 9.42 0.78 5.22
C LEU A 97 10.32 1.18 4.05
N ALA A 98 11.64 1.20 4.26
CA ALA A 98 12.61 1.50 3.20
C ALA A 98 12.53 0.48 2.05
N THR A 99 12.32 -0.80 2.37
CA THR A 99 12.08 -1.85 1.37
C THR A 99 10.79 -1.62 0.58
N SER A 100 9.72 -1.18 1.25
CA SER A 100 8.47 -0.78 0.60
C SER A 100 8.66 0.39 -0.36
N ILE A 101 9.37 1.44 0.05
CA ILE A 101 9.69 2.58 -0.81
C ILE A 101 10.51 2.15 -2.03
N ALA A 102 11.57 1.36 -1.83
CA ALA A 102 12.39 0.86 -2.93
C ALA A 102 11.55 0.07 -3.95
N ASN A 103 10.64 -0.77 -3.47
CA ASN A 103 9.75 -1.52 -4.35
C ASN A 103 8.71 -0.61 -5.05
N LEU A 104 8.23 0.45 -4.41
CA LEU A 104 7.38 1.45 -5.07
C LEU A 104 8.14 2.14 -6.22
N VAL A 105 9.38 2.57 -5.99
CA VAL A 105 10.22 3.20 -7.03
C VAL A 105 10.47 2.25 -8.21
N LEU A 106 10.70 0.96 -7.93
CA LEU A 106 10.87 -0.04 -8.99
C LEU A 106 9.62 -0.23 -9.86
N ASN A 107 8.44 -0.18 -9.25
CA ASN A 107 7.17 -0.44 -9.94
C ASN A 107 6.50 0.82 -10.51
N ASP A 108 6.92 2.02 -10.07
CA ASP A 108 6.41 3.29 -10.59
C ASP A 108 6.92 3.51 -12.03
N PRO A 109 6.04 3.58 -13.05
CA PRO A 109 6.46 3.82 -14.43
C PRO A 109 7.11 5.19 -14.63
N THR A 110 6.84 6.17 -13.77
CA THR A 110 7.34 7.54 -13.86
C THR A 110 8.64 7.78 -13.10
N ALA A 111 9.05 6.85 -12.24
CA ALA A 111 10.32 6.94 -11.53
C ALA A 111 11.52 6.86 -12.49
N LYS A 112 12.57 7.64 -12.17
CA LYS A 112 13.78 7.78 -12.99
C LYS A 112 14.45 6.43 -13.22
N ALA A 113 14.98 6.23 -14.42
CA ALA A 113 15.65 4.99 -14.78
C ALA A 113 16.91 4.77 -13.93
N GLU A 114 17.64 5.85 -13.63
CA GLU A 114 18.86 5.81 -12.81
C GLU A 114 18.56 5.30 -11.39
N ASP A 115 17.47 5.76 -10.79
CA ASP A 115 17.06 5.34 -9.44
C ASP A 115 16.70 3.85 -9.42
N LYS A 116 15.98 3.38 -10.45
CA LYS A 116 15.64 1.97 -10.62
C LYS A 116 16.88 1.10 -10.81
N GLU A 117 17.83 1.53 -11.62
CA GLU A 117 19.07 0.79 -11.86
C GLU A 117 19.99 0.79 -10.63
N ALA A 118 20.08 1.89 -9.89
CA ALA A 118 20.81 1.95 -8.62
C ALA A 118 20.27 0.92 -7.62
N ILE A 119 18.94 0.88 -7.47
CA ILE A 119 18.24 -0.06 -6.60
C ILE A 119 18.48 -1.52 -7.04
N LYS A 120 18.41 -1.82 -8.35
CA LYS A 120 18.66 -3.17 -8.86
C LYS A 120 20.11 -3.62 -8.67
N ARG A 121 21.07 -2.69 -8.82
CA ARG A 121 22.49 -2.97 -8.73
C ARG A 121 22.95 -3.22 -7.29
N ASP A 122 22.45 -2.45 -6.33
CA ASP A 122 22.73 -2.63 -4.91
C ASP A 122 21.46 -2.43 -4.05
N PRO A 123 20.63 -3.50 -3.93
CA PRO A 123 19.40 -3.43 -3.14
C PRO A 123 19.64 -3.10 -1.66
N LYS A 124 20.69 -3.67 -1.06
CA LYS A 124 20.98 -3.48 0.38
C LYS A 124 21.44 -2.06 0.66
N GLY A 125 22.41 -1.56 -0.10
CA GLY A 125 22.89 -0.18 0.05
C GLY A 125 21.80 0.85 -0.20
N SER A 126 20.92 0.59 -1.20
CA SER A 126 19.78 1.46 -1.49
C SER A 126 18.77 1.50 -0.34
N ILE A 127 18.45 0.34 0.26
CA ILE A 127 17.57 0.28 1.45
C ILE A 127 18.19 1.06 2.62
N ASP A 128 19.48 0.86 2.89
CA ASP A 128 20.17 1.57 3.98
C ASP A 128 20.18 3.08 3.76
N GLN A 129 20.37 3.53 2.52
CA GLN A 129 20.31 4.95 2.16
C GLN A 129 18.90 5.52 2.35
N ILE A 130 17.87 4.84 1.84
CA ILE A 130 16.46 5.27 2.00
C ILE A 130 16.11 5.36 3.49
N LYS A 131 16.52 4.36 4.28
CA LYS A 131 16.33 4.35 5.73
C LYS A 131 17.00 5.55 6.41
N ARG A 132 18.27 5.84 6.10
CA ARG A 132 19.00 6.99 6.67
C ARG A 132 18.30 8.31 6.33
N ASN A 133 17.94 8.51 5.06
CA ASN A 133 17.24 9.71 4.62
C ASN A 133 15.93 9.93 5.39
N TYR A 134 15.16 8.84 5.63
CA TYR A 134 13.93 8.90 6.39
C TYR A 134 14.16 9.27 7.87
N GLN A 135 15.21 8.70 8.50
CA GLN A 135 15.57 9.02 9.87
C GLN A 135 16.05 10.48 10.03
N GLU A 136 16.83 10.99 9.08
CA GLU A 136 17.25 12.39 9.04
C GLU A 136 16.06 13.34 8.87
N TYR A 137 15.14 13.02 7.96
CA TYR A 137 13.91 13.77 7.77
C TYR A 137 13.08 13.84 9.05
N ARG A 138 12.87 12.70 9.74
CA ARG A 138 12.17 12.67 11.03
C ARG A 138 12.83 13.56 12.08
N LYS A 139 14.15 13.49 12.23
CA LYS A 139 14.90 14.34 13.16
C LYS A 139 14.74 15.83 12.85
N SER A 140 14.69 16.20 11.56
CA SER A 140 14.50 17.60 11.16
C SER A 140 13.12 18.15 11.53
N LEU A 141 12.08 17.31 11.49
CA LEU A 141 10.72 17.66 11.93
C LEU A 141 10.65 17.88 13.45
N GLU A 142 11.29 17.00 14.22
CA GLU A 142 11.32 17.08 15.68
C GLU A 142 12.17 18.27 16.17
N GLY A 143 13.29 18.58 15.49
CA GLY A 143 14.13 19.74 15.78
C GLY A 143 13.55 21.09 15.34
N GLY A 144 12.61 21.10 14.39
CA GLY A 144 11.87 22.30 13.96
C GLY A 144 10.78 22.74 14.94
N ALA A 145 10.31 21.85 15.83
CA ALA A 145 9.28 22.15 16.82
C ALA A 145 9.81 22.86 18.09
N GLN A 146 11.11 23.14 18.16
CA GLN A 146 11.77 23.77 19.31
C GLN A 146 12.27 25.21 19.04
N LYS A 147 11.82 25.87 17.98
CA LYS A 147 12.16 27.27 17.67
C LYS A 147 10.93 28.17 17.62
#